data_AF-Q39WP1-F1
#
_entry.id   AF-Q39WP1-F1
#
_cell.length_a   1.000
_cell.length_b   1.000
_cell.length_c   1.000
_cell.angle_alpha   90.00
_cell.angle_beta   90.00
_cell.angle_gamma   90.00
#
_symmetry.space_group_name_H-M   'P 1'
#
loop_
_entity.id
_entity.type
_entity.pdbx_description
1 polymer ?
#
loop_
_entity_poly.entity_id
_entity_poly.type
_entity_poly.pdbx_seq_one_letter_code
_entity_poly.pdbx_strand_id
1 'polypeptide(L)'
;MKTPLIALACMALVLVCSPTSRADDEVLPQPSPPLCEETLKRQDEALAALKAEQSRLEQKIRDMECAPVVSSDELLARNLHHLQSLAANTRAQRQTMTDFRTFVTWMSSSLAGYEKYIQAGSVVAGAAKVLPIPYAGQASMLTKFVSQGVLSLNAASGSIATYLKISDQYLALAGGIDPKRPDPARVSAAVRFADGEFLRSMTDVQAKLRTSADISASTLSFLKTLDSYVGGSDEYWARTKAFITRNDAYKKDKSYLASSIEGLTSQAGAFNNRLTLFEETARKDLPIIKNLVAYDELAREIDARARQKREAMAAAVKP
;
A
#
# COMPACT_ATOMS: atom_id res chain seq x y z
N MET A 1 -6.68 12.70 20.48
CA MET A 1 -6.69 14.18 20.48
C MET A 1 -7.23 14.68 21.81
N LYS A 2 -6.45 15.47 22.58
CA LYS A 2 -6.86 16.53 23.55
C LYS A 2 -5.74 16.80 24.56
N THR A 3 -4.93 17.78 24.20
CA THR A 3 -4.23 18.75 25.07
C THR A 3 -4.65 20.14 24.56
N PRO A 4 -4.26 21.29 25.16
CA PRO A 4 -3.58 21.53 26.44
C PRO A 4 -4.37 22.50 27.35
N LEU A 5 -3.80 22.90 28.50
CA LEU A 5 -3.63 24.32 28.88
C LEU A 5 -2.87 24.44 30.22
N ILE A 6 -1.69 25.06 30.17
CA ILE A 6 -0.99 25.65 31.31
C ILE A 6 -0.69 27.09 30.91
N ALA A 7 -1.07 28.06 31.75
CA ALA A 7 -0.72 29.46 31.58
C ALA A 7 -0.38 30.06 32.95
N LEU A 8 0.77 30.74 33.02
CA LEU A 8 1.17 31.56 34.17
C LEU A 8 0.38 32.88 34.19
N ALA A 9 0.01 33.33 35.39
CA ALA A 9 -0.03 34.74 35.83
C ALA A 9 -0.26 34.73 37.36
N CYS A 10 0.72 35.05 38.22
CA CYS A 10 1.28 36.36 38.56
C CYS A 10 0.57 37.05 39.75
N MET A 11 1.40 37.45 40.73
CA MET A 11 1.28 38.66 41.55
C MET A 11 -0.03 38.92 42.34
N ALA A 12 0.00 38.64 43.64
CA ALA A 12 -0.60 39.52 44.65
C ALA A 12 0.09 39.29 46.02
N LEU A 13 1.06 40.16 46.34
CA LEU A 13 1.65 40.31 47.67
C LEU A 13 1.23 41.70 48.18
N VAL A 14 1.05 41.85 49.50
CA VAL A 14 0.67 43.03 50.31
C VAL A 14 -0.72 42.84 50.96
N LEU A 15 -1.02 43.16 52.22
CA LEU A 15 -0.36 43.37 53.53
C LEU A 15 -1.49 43.93 54.46
N VAL A 16 -1.30 43.97 55.78
CA VAL A 16 -2.04 44.78 56.80
C VAL A 16 -3.33 44.23 57.47
N CYS A 17 -3.18 43.99 58.79
CA CYS A 17 -4.06 44.14 59.97
C CYS A 17 -5.45 43.47 60.16
N SER A 18 -5.57 42.85 61.33
CA SER A 18 -6.76 42.48 62.11
C SER A 18 -7.56 43.70 62.64
N PRO A 19 -8.76 43.53 63.26
CA PRO A 19 -8.80 43.28 64.74
C PRO A 19 -10.01 42.49 65.32
N THR A 20 -9.81 41.92 66.54
CA THR A 20 -10.71 41.75 67.73
C THR A 20 -12.25 41.53 67.59
N SER A 21 -12.99 40.83 68.46
CA SER A 21 -12.88 40.39 69.88
C SER A 21 -13.76 39.12 70.07
N ARG A 22 -13.86 38.35 71.16
CA ARG A 22 -13.83 38.50 72.65
C ARG A 22 -13.78 37.03 73.22
N ALA A 23 -13.64 36.65 74.50
CA ALA A 23 -13.43 37.31 75.81
C ALA A 23 -12.83 36.29 76.84
N ASP A 24 -12.61 36.76 78.06
CA ASP A 24 -12.67 36.10 79.40
C ASP A 24 -11.77 34.91 79.85
N ASP A 25 -11.17 35.16 81.01
CA ASP A 25 -10.66 34.36 82.15
C ASP A 25 -9.39 33.46 82.16
N GLU A 26 -8.51 33.90 83.09
CA GLU A 26 -7.63 33.22 84.05
C GLU A 26 -6.44 32.28 83.70
N VAL A 27 -5.48 32.30 84.64
CA VAL A 27 -4.31 31.44 84.89
C VAL A 27 -3.00 31.70 84.10
N LEU A 28 -2.06 32.37 84.78
CA LEU A 28 -0.59 32.30 84.59
C LEU A 28 -0.04 30.97 85.17
N PRO A 29 1.10 30.38 84.70
CA PRO A 29 2.35 31.09 84.39
C PRO A 29 3.13 30.67 83.12
N GLN A 30 4.19 31.45 82.80
CA GLN A 30 5.25 31.19 81.81
C GLN A 30 6.15 29.97 82.16
N PRO A 31 6.99 29.39 81.25
CA PRO A 31 7.68 30.00 80.10
C PRO A 31 7.77 29.20 78.76
N SER A 32 8.40 29.83 77.76
CA SER A 32 8.76 29.31 76.41
C SER A 32 10.09 28.52 76.40
N PRO A 33 10.62 27.97 75.27
CA PRO A 33 10.13 27.84 73.87
C PRO A 33 10.14 26.36 73.35
N PRO A 34 9.77 26.02 72.08
CA PRO A 34 10.70 26.07 70.92
C PRO A 34 10.04 26.16 69.51
N LEU A 35 9.21 27.18 69.20
CA LEU A 35 8.50 27.23 67.89
C LEU A 35 9.38 27.61 66.67
N CYS A 36 10.54 28.25 66.90
CA CYS A 36 11.44 28.70 65.82
C CYS A 36 12.30 27.58 65.22
N GLU A 37 12.67 26.56 65.99
CA GLU A 37 13.49 25.46 65.46
C GLU A 37 12.70 24.53 64.53
N GLU A 38 11.45 24.21 64.85
CA GLU A 38 10.62 23.37 63.96
C GLU A 38 10.30 24.07 62.64
N THR A 39 10.14 25.40 62.67
CA THR A 39 9.88 26.19 61.47
C THR A 39 11.12 26.38 60.59
N LEU A 40 12.30 26.53 61.19
CA LEU A 40 13.58 26.45 60.47
C LEU A 40 13.81 25.05 59.87
N LYS A 41 13.63 23.98 60.65
CA LYS A 41 13.77 22.59 60.15
C LYS A 41 12.84 22.30 58.97
N ARG A 42 11.57 22.73 59.03
CA ARG A 42 10.64 22.64 57.88
C ARG A 42 11.07 23.46 56.68
N GLN A 43 11.70 24.63 56.86
CA GLN A 43 12.24 25.43 55.75
C GLN A 43 13.48 24.76 55.14
N ASP A 44 14.38 24.22 55.95
CA ASP A 44 15.56 23.50 55.47
C ASP A 44 15.19 22.18 54.76
N GLU A 45 14.20 21.45 55.27
CA GLU A 45 13.61 20.27 54.61
C GLU A 45 12.95 20.64 53.26
N ALA A 46 12.20 21.75 53.21
CA ALA A 46 11.61 22.24 51.97
C ALA A 46 12.67 22.70 50.95
N LEU A 47 13.74 23.37 51.40
CA LEU A 47 14.87 23.77 50.56
C LEU A 47 15.69 22.57 50.07
N ALA A 48 15.84 21.53 50.89
CA ALA A 48 16.46 20.27 50.48
C ALA A 48 15.60 19.53 49.44
N ALA A 49 14.28 19.48 49.65
CA ALA A 49 13.34 18.91 48.68
C ALA A 49 13.36 19.67 47.34
N LEU A 50 13.37 21.00 47.36
CA LEU A 50 13.50 21.82 46.14
C LEU A 50 14.82 21.58 45.40
N LYS A 51 15.95 21.45 46.11
CA LYS A 51 17.25 21.12 45.51
C LYS A 51 17.27 19.71 44.89
N ALA A 52 16.60 18.74 45.51
CA ALA A 52 16.45 17.40 44.97
C ALA A 52 15.51 17.35 43.75
N GLU A 53 14.44 18.15 43.74
CA GLU A 53 13.58 18.34 42.57
C GLU A 53 14.35 19.02 41.42
N GLN A 54 15.14 20.06 41.71
CA GLN A 54 15.97 20.75 40.73
C GLN A 54 17.00 19.80 40.09
N SER A 55 17.77 19.05 40.88
CA SER A 55 18.75 18.12 40.33
C SER A 55 18.10 17.01 39.50
N ARG A 56 16.92 16.51 39.92
CA ARG A 56 16.11 15.55 39.13
C ARG A 56 15.61 16.16 37.82
N LEU A 57 15.22 17.43 37.81
CA LEU A 57 14.79 18.17 36.62
C LEU A 57 15.96 18.39 35.65
N GLU A 58 17.10 18.85 36.14
CA GLU A 58 18.32 19.01 35.34
C GLU A 58 18.83 17.68 34.77
N GLN A 59 18.73 16.59 35.54
CA GLN A 59 19.11 15.25 35.07
C GLN A 59 18.15 14.79 33.96
N LYS A 60 16.83 14.96 34.12
CA LYS A 60 15.87 14.71 33.04
C LYS A 60 16.09 15.59 31.81
N ILE A 61 16.52 16.85 31.97
CA ILE A 61 16.86 17.73 30.85
C ILE A 61 18.08 17.17 30.12
N ARG A 62 19.16 16.82 30.83
CA ARG A 62 20.35 16.17 30.24
C ARG A 62 20.01 14.84 29.55
N ASP A 63 19.14 14.02 30.13
CA ASP A 63 18.69 12.76 29.53
C ASP A 63 17.85 12.98 28.25
N MET A 64 17.05 14.05 28.20
CA MET A 64 16.30 14.46 26.99
C MET A 64 17.19 15.13 25.93
N GLU A 65 18.25 15.83 26.33
CA GLU A 65 19.26 16.43 25.44
C GLU A 65 20.21 15.36 24.85
N CYS A 66 20.46 14.28 25.58
CA CYS A 66 21.21 13.10 25.14
C CYS A 66 20.37 12.09 24.34
N ALA A 67 19.05 12.24 24.28
CA ALA A 67 18.21 11.43 23.40
C ALA A 67 18.56 11.75 21.93
N PRO A 68 18.63 10.75 21.03
CA PRO A 68 18.97 11.00 19.63
C PRO A 68 17.87 11.82 18.95
N VAL A 69 18.08 13.13 18.86
CA VAL A 69 17.23 14.03 18.08
C VAL A 69 17.47 13.73 16.61
N VAL A 70 16.61 12.87 16.04
CA VAL A 70 16.60 12.55 14.62
C VAL A 70 16.48 13.86 13.84
N SER A 71 17.50 14.18 13.04
CA SER A 71 17.55 15.46 12.33
C SER A 71 16.68 15.42 11.08
N SER A 72 16.20 16.59 10.64
CA SER A 72 15.44 16.72 9.39
C SER A 72 16.25 16.20 8.19
N ASP A 73 17.57 16.48 8.17
CA ASP A 73 18.50 16.00 7.15
C ASP A 73 18.64 14.46 7.15
N GLU A 74 18.62 13.81 8.32
CA GLU A 74 18.66 12.35 8.42
C GLU A 74 17.36 11.71 7.89
N LEU A 75 16.21 12.31 8.16
CA LEU A 75 14.92 11.88 7.60
C LEU A 75 14.88 12.04 6.08
N LEU A 76 15.40 13.15 5.55
CA LEU A 76 15.52 13.38 4.11
C LEU A 76 16.45 12.35 3.44
N ALA A 77 17.58 12.00 4.08
CA ALA A 77 18.50 10.97 3.61
C ALA A 77 17.86 9.57 3.61
N ARG A 78 17.11 9.22 4.67
CA ARG A 78 16.34 7.95 4.72
C ARG A 78 15.24 7.91 3.66
N ASN A 79 14.53 9.01 3.44
CA ASN A 79 13.52 9.13 2.37
C ASN A 79 14.13 8.96 0.97
N LEU A 80 15.29 9.57 0.70
CA LEU A 80 16.01 9.34 -0.55
C LEU A 80 16.39 7.87 -0.74
N HIS A 81 16.92 7.22 0.30
CA HIS A 81 17.28 5.81 0.22
C HIS A 81 16.06 4.92 -0.08
N HIS A 82 14.93 5.16 0.58
CA HIS A 82 13.67 4.46 0.32
C HIS A 82 13.11 4.73 -1.08
N LEU A 83 13.17 5.98 -1.59
CA LEU A 83 12.79 6.32 -2.97
C LEU A 83 13.70 5.63 -4.00
N GLN A 84 15.01 5.54 -3.75
CA GLN A 84 15.95 4.84 -4.64
C GLN A 84 15.72 3.33 -4.64
N SER A 85 15.46 2.73 -3.47
CA SER A 85 15.08 1.32 -3.35
C SER A 85 13.78 1.01 -4.09
N LEU A 86 12.75 1.84 -3.90
CA LEU A 86 11.47 1.71 -4.60
C LEU A 86 11.63 1.91 -6.11
N ALA A 87 12.48 2.83 -6.57
CA ALA A 87 12.83 3.00 -7.98
C ALA A 87 13.60 1.79 -8.55
N ALA A 88 14.44 1.11 -7.77
CA ALA A 88 15.08 -0.14 -8.19
C ALA A 88 14.05 -1.28 -8.36
N ASN A 89 13.18 -1.47 -7.37
CA ASN A 89 12.08 -2.45 -7.42
C ASN A 89 11.13 -2.17 -8.60
N THR A 90 10.79 -0.90 -8.83
CA THR A 90 9.95 -0.47 -9.97
C THR A 90 10.57 -0.83 -11.32
N ARG A 91 11.89 -0.66 -11.50
CA ARG A 91 12.57 -1.09 -12.74
C ARG A 91 12.47 -2.61 -12.96
N ALA A 92 12.61 -3.41 -11.90
CA ALA A 92 12.43 -4.85 -11.99
C ALA A 92 10.98 -5.23 -12.33
N GLN A 93 9.99 -4.61 -11.70
CA GLN A 93 8.55 -4.81 -11.98
C GLN A 93 8.20 -4.47 -13.43
N ARG A 94 8.75 -3.38 -13.99
CA ARG A 94 8.53 -2.97 -15.38
C ARG A 94 8.98 -4.00 -16.41
N GLN A 95 10.04 -4.77 -16.13
CA GLN A 95 10.46 -5.86 -17.01
C GLN A 95 9.36 -6.92 -17.09
N THR A 96 8.85 -7.36 -15.92
CA THR A 96 7.74 -8.33 -15.81
C THR A 96 6.43 -7.81 -16.42
N MET A 97 6.19 -6.49 -16.45
CA MET A 97 5.02 -5.91 -17.13
C MET A 97 5.00 -6.15 -18.64
N THR A 98 6.17 -6.24 -19.28
CA THR A 98 6.27 -6.57 -20.71
C THR A 98 5.85 -8.02 -20.96
N ASP A 99 6.27 -8.93 -20.08
CA ASP A 99 5.84 -10.33 -20.08
C ASP A 99 4.32 -10.46 -19.86
N PHE A 100 3.75 -9.78 -18.86
CA PHE A 100 2.31 -9.79 -18.61
C PHE A 100 1.51 -9.25 -19.80
N ARG A 101 1.95 -8.16 -20.42
CA ARG A 101 1.31 -7.62 -21.64
C ARG A 101 1.34 -8.64 -22.78
N THR A 102 2.45 -9.37 -22.93
CA THR A 102 2.61 -10.41 -23.95
C THR A 102 1.62 -11.56 -23.71
N PHE A 103 1.53 -12.06 -22.48
CA PHE A 103 0.56 -13.10 -22.10
C PHE A 103 -0.89 -12.64 -22.32
N VAL A 104 -1.25 -11.44 -21.85
CA VAL A 104 -2.61 -10.89 -21.99
C VAL A 104 -3.00 -10.73 -23.47
N THR A 105 -2.07 -10.30 -24.32
CA THR A 105 -2.27 -10.18 -25.77
C THR A 105 -2.42 -11.57 -26.43
N TRP A 106 -1.56 -12.52 -26.07
CA TRP A 106 -1.64 -13.91 -26.53
C TRP A 106 -2.97 -14.56 -26.15
N MET A 107 -3.39 -14.42 -24.89
CA MET A 107 -4.65 -14.97 -24.37
C MET A 107 -5.87 -14.36 -25.05
N SER A 108 -5.87 -13.04 -25.28
CA SER A 108 -6.93 -12.34 -26.02
C SER A 108 -7.05 -12.84 -27.47
N SER A 109 -5.90 -13.05 -28.13
CA SER A 109 -5.84 -13.64 -29.48
C SER A 109 -6.34 -15.10 -29.50
N SER A 110 -5.96 -15.91 -28.52
CA SER A 110 -6.44 -17.29 -28.38
C SER A 110 -7.95 -17.37 -28.14
N LEU A 111 -8.50 -16.50 -27.28
CA LEU A 111 -9.94 -16.40 -27.02
C LEU A 111 -10.75 -16.01 -28.27
N ALA A 112 -10.27 -15.01 -29.03
CA ALA A 112 -10.86 -14.64 -30.32
C ALA A 112 -10.71 -15.77 -31.39
N GLY A 113 -9.68 -16.61 -31.27
CA GLY A 113 -9.55 -17.84 -32.03
C GLY A 113 -10.67 -18.85 -31.72
N TYR A 114 -10.91 -19.15 -30.44
CA TYR A 114 -11.96 -20.09 -30.02
C TYR A 114 -13.37 -19.66 -30.45
N GLU A 115 -13.67 -18.35 -30.47
CA GLU A 115 -14.94 -17.84 -31.00
C GLU A 115 -15.15 -18.24 -32.47
N LYS A 116 -14.12 -18.11 -33.32
CA LYS A 116 -14.21 -18.44 -34.75
C LYS A 116 -14.44 -19.93 -35.00
N TYR A 117 -13.78 -20.81 -34.24
CA TYR A 117 -14.01 -22.26 -34.35
C TYR A 117 -15.45 -22.64 -33.98
N ILE A 118 -16.06 -21.93 -33.03
CA ILE A 118 -17.41 -22.24 -32.56
C ILE A 118 -18.48 -21.57 -33.41
N GLN A 119 -18.22 -20.40 -33.99
CA GLN A 119 -19.05 -19.86 -35.07
C GLN A 119 -19.02 -20.79 -36.29
N ALA A 120 -17.84 -21.27 -36.72
CA ALA A 120 -17.73 -22.25 -37.80
C ALA A 120 -18.50 -23.56 -37.49
N GLY A 121 -18.36 -24.08 -36.26
CA GLY A 121 -19.16 -25.22 -35.78
C GLY A 121 -20.68 -24.94 -35.75
N SER A 122 -21.09 -23.73 -35.36
CA SER A 122 -22.51 -23.34 -35.28
C SER A 122 -23.15 -23.08 -36.65
N VAL A 123 -22.38 -22.62 -37.65
CA VAL A 123 -22.86 -22.48 -39.03
C VAL A 123 -23.15 -23.86 -39.63
N VAL A 124 -22.34 -24.88 -39.29
CA VAL A 124 -22.65 -26.28 -39.59
C VAL A 124 -23.83 -26.79 -38.75
N ALA A 125 -23.96 -26.39 -37.48
CA ALA A 125 -25.13 -26.70 -36.66
C ALA A 125 -26.43 -26.04 -37.16
N GLY A 126 -26.34 -24.98 -37.97
CA GLY A 126 -27.48 -24.40 -38.70
C GLY A 126 -28.14 -25.38 -39.69
N ALA A 127 -27.37 -26.33 -40.23
CA ALA A 127 -27.89 -27.47 -40.99
C ALA A 127 -28.39 -28.63 -40.10
N ALA A 128 -28.06 -28.62 -38.80
CA ALA A 128 -28.44 -29.63 -37.81
C ALA A 128 -29.56 -29.15 -36.87
N LYS A 129 -30.57 -28.46 -37.41
CA LYS A 129 -31.77 -27.97 -36.69
C LYS A 129 -32.66 -29.09 -36.07
N VAL A 130 -32.21 -30.35 -36.14
CA VAL A 130 -32.85 -31.57 -35.64
C VAL A 130 -31.89 -32.31 -34.70
N LEU A 131 -31.21 -31.60 -33.81
CA LEU A 131 -30.53 -32.19 -32.65
C LEU A 131 -30.93 -31.45 -31.37
N PRO A 132 -31.21 -32.17 -30.27
CA PRO A 132 -31.70 -31.55 -29.05
C PRO A 132 -30.60 -30.70 -28.40
N ILE A 133 -30.79 -29.38 -28.44
CA ILE A 133 -30.68 -28.38 -27.35
C ILE A 133 -29.31 -27.92 -26.78
N PRO A 134 -28.61 -28.58 -25.82
CA PRO A 134 -27.83 -27.85 -24.82
C PRO A 134 -26.55 -27.18 -25.37
N TYR A 135 -26.14 -27.56 -26.58
CA TYR A 135 -25.12 -26.82 -27.35
C TYR A 135 -25.41 -25.32 -27.46
N ALA A 136 -26.67 -24.90 -27.55
CA ALA A 136 -27.02 -23.47 -27.59
C ALA A 136 -26.76 -22.76 -26.25
N GLY A 137 -27.03 -23.43 -25.13
CA GLY A 137 -26.75 -22.89 -23.79
C GLY A 137 -25.25 -22.76 -23.52
N GLN A 138 -24.47 -23.78 -23.89
CA GLN A 138 -23.02 -23.78 -23.73
C GLN A 138 -22.33 -22.78 -24.66
N ALA A 139 -22.75 -22.69 -25.93
CA ALA A 139 -22.24 -21.68 -26.86
C ALA A 139 -22.54 -20.25 -26.38
N SER A 140 -23.75 -19.98 -25.87
CA SER A 140 -24.12 -18.68 -25.29
C SER A 140 -23.27 -18.32 -24.06
N MET A 141 -23.09 -19.25 -23.12
CA MET A 141 -22.23 -19.06 -21.95
C MET A 141 -20.77 -18.82 -22.35
N LEU A 142 -20.29 -19.52 -23.38
CA LEU A 142 -18.93 -19.36 -23.87
C LEU A 142 -18.71 -18.06 -24.65
N THR A 143 -19.66 -17.61 -25.48
CA THR A 143 -19.57 -16.28 -26.13
C THR A 143 -19.57 -15.17 -25.08
N LYS A 144 -20.36 -15.31 -24.00
CA LYS A 144 -20.32 -14.39 -22.85
C LYS A 144 -18.97 -14.46 -22.12
N PHE A 145 -18.43 -15.65 -21.89
CA PHE A 145 -17.12 -15.85 -21.27
C PHE A 145 -15.98 -15.26 -22.10
N VAL A 146 -15.98 -15.50 -23.42
CA VAL A 146 -14.98 -14.96 -24.35
C VAL A 146 -15.08 -13.44 -24.42
N SER A 147 -16.28 -12.86 -24.56
CA SER A 147 -16.44 -11.40 -24.60
C SER A 147 -16.09 -10.72 -23.28
N GLN A 148 -16.48 -11.28 -22.12
CA GLN A 148 -16.04 -10.77 -20.80
C GLN A 148 -14.54 -10.97 -20.58
N GLY A 149 -13.99 -12.11 -21.03
CA GLY A 149 -12.57 -12.43 -20.97
C GLY A 149 -11.73 -11.43 -21.77
N VAL A 150 -12.06 -11.23 -23.05
CA VAL A 150 -11.42 -10.25 -23.94
C VAL A 150 -11.57 -8.82 -23.40
N LEU A 151 -12.75 -8.44 -22.88
CA LEU A 151 -12.94 -7.12 -22.26
C LEU A 151 -12.05 -6.92 -21.02
N SER A 152 -11.96 -7.92 -20.15
CA SER A 152 -11.13 -7.88 -18.95
C SER A 152 -9.63 -7.91 -19.28
N LEU A 153 -9.22 -8.69 -20.29
CA LEU A 153 -7.84 -8.72 -20.79
C LEU A 153 -7.46 -7.38 -21.44
N ASN A 154 -8.36 -6.75 -22.19
CA ASN A 154 -8.16 -5.40 -22.71
C ASN A 154 -8.04 -4.37 -21.58
N ALA A 155 -8.86 -4.48 -20.52
CA ALA A 155 -8.73 -3.65 -19.33
C ALA A 155 -7.38 -3.88 -18.61
N ALA A 156 -6.91 -5.12 -18.50
CA ALA A 156 -5.59 -5.45 -17.96
C ALA A 156 -4.44 -4.89 -18.81
N SER A 157 -4.55 -4.98 -20.14
CA SER A 157 -3.59 -4.37 -21.07
C SER A 157 -3.54 -2.83 -20.90
N GLY A 158 -4.70 -2.20 -20.74
CA GLY A 158 -4.83 -0.76 -20.47
C GLY A 158 -4.25 -0.35 -19.11
N SER A 159 -4.49 -1.11 -18.05
CA SER A 159 -3.90 -0.85 -16.73
C SER A 159 -2.38 -1.03 -16.76
N ILE A 160 -1.86 -2.08 -17.42
CA ILE A 160 -0.41 -2.29 -17.59
C ILE A 160 0.23 -1.09 -18.31
N ALA A 161 -0.37 -0.62 -19.41
CA ALA A 161 0.12 0.56 -20.13
C ALA A 161 0.09 1.84 -19.27
N THR A 162 -0.94 1.99 -18.44
CA THR A 162 -1.09 3.13 -17.52
C THR A 162 -0.04 3.09 -16.41
N TYR A 163 0.20 1.93 -15.79
CA TYR A 163 1.25 1.72 -14.80
C TYR A 163 2.65 1.91 -15.41
N LEU A 164 2.91 1.47 -16.64
CA LEU A 164 4.17 1.76 -17.34
C LEU A 164 4.36 3.27 -17.49
N LYS A 165 3.35 4.03 -17.91
CA LYS A 165 3.44 5.49 -18.00
C LYS A 165 3.70 6.17 -16.64
N ILE A 166 2.98 5.76 -15.60
CA ILE A 166 3.09 6.35 -14.25
C ILE A 166 4.43 5.97 -13.59
N SER A 167 4.90 4.73 -13.79
CA SER A 167 6.22 4.31 -13.29
C SER A 167 7.38 5.00 -14.02
N ASP A 168 7.26 5.36 -15.31
CA ASP A 168 8.26 6.22 -15.97
C ASP A 168 8.30 7.63 -15.36
N GLN A 169 7.13 8.21 -15.05
CA GLN A 169 7.04 9.50 -14.36
C GLN A 169 7.65 9.43 -12.94
N TYR A 170 7.38 8.36 -12.20
CA TYR A 170 8.00 8.12 -10.88
C TYR A 170 9.52 7.98 -10.99
N LEU A 171 10.03 7.21 -11.96
CA LEU A 171 11.47 7.03 -12.19
C LEU A 171 12.16 8.34 -12.61
N ALA A 172 11.49 9.19 -13.39
CA ALA A 172 11.98 10.53 -13.74
C ALA A 172 12.02 11.46 -12.52
N LEU A 173 10.99 11.45 -11.68
CA LEU A 173 10.94 12.22 -10.43
C LEU A 173 12.03 11.77 -9.45
N ALA A 174 12.17 10.47 -9.22
CA ALA A 174 13.18 9.91 -8.31
C ALA A 174 14.62 10.07 -8.85
N GLY A 175 14.81 9.98 -10.18
CA GLY A 175 16.11 10.20 -10.82
C GLY A 175 16.52 11.67 -10.94
N GLY A 176 15.56 12.61 -10.83
CA GLY A 176 15.79 14.05 -10.87
C GLY A 176 16.21 14.70 -9.54
N ILE A 177 16.49 13.90 -8.50
CA ILE A 177 16.95 14.36 -7.19
C ILE A 177 18.43 14.02 -7.02
N ASP A 178 19.27 15.02 -6.74
CA ASP A 178 20.69 14.82 -6.48
C ASP A 178 20.90 14.15 -5.11
N PRO A 179 21.49 12.94 -5.04
CA PRO A 179 21.76 12.27 -3.77
C PRO A 179 22.78 13.00 -2.89
N LYS A 180 23.58 13.93 -3.44
CA LYS A 180 24.56 14.72 -2.67
C LYS A 180 23.97 16.02 -2.11
N ARG A 181 22.86 16.51 -2.67
CA ARG A 181 22.16 17.73 -2.25
C ARG A 181 20.64 17.52 -2.39
N PRO A 182 20.01 16.90 -1.38
CA PRO A 182 18.57 16.65 -1.38
C PRO A 182 17.80 17.97 -1.41
N ASP A 183 16.97 18.19 -2.43
CA ASP A 183 15.98 19.27 -2.41
C ASP A 183 14.71 18.74 -1.69
N PRO A 184 14.38 19.23 -0.48
CA PRO A 184 13.24 18.72 0.28
C PRO A 184 11.91 18.91 -0.44
N ALA A 185 11.78 19.93 -1.29
CA ALA A 185 10.56 20.13 -2.09
C ALA A 185 10.38 19.02 -3.14
N ARG A 186 11.48 18.61 -3.81
CA ARG A 186 11.45 17.52 -4.80
C ARG A 186 11.26 16.15 -4.15
N VAL A 187 11.95 15.89 -3.03
CA VAL A 187 11.76 14.64 -2.26
C VAL A 187 10.29 14.51 -1.87
N SER A 188 9.70 15.55 -1.30
CA SER A 188 8.30 15.53 -0.89
C SER A 188 7.32 15.38 -2.07
N ALA A 189 7.59 16.04 -3.20
CA ALA A 189 6.79 15.86 -4.41
C ALA A 189 6.83 14.41 -4.93
N ALA A 190 8.01 13.78 -4.92
CA ALA A 190 8.16 12.38 -5.30
C ALA A 190 7.47 11.42 -4.31
N VAL A 191 7.49 11.71 -3.00
CA VAL A 191 6.76 10.94 -1.97
C VAL A 191 5.25 11.02 -2.18
N ARG A 192 4.71 12.23 -2.41
CA ARG A 192 3.28 12.44 -2.69
C ARG A 192 2.82 11.74 -3.97
N PHE A 193 3.65 11.76 -5.02
CA PHE A 193 3.37 11.03 -6.25
C PHE A 193 3.40 9.50 -6.05
N ALA A 194 4.32 9.01 -5.21
CA ALA A 194 4.44 7.59 -4.88
C ALA A 194 3.19 7.06 -4.14
N ASP A 195 2.69 7.81 -3.14
CA ASP A 195 1.52 7.44 -2.35
C ASP A 195 0.19 7.61 -3.11
N GLY A 196 0.08 8.65 -3.95
CA GLY A 196 -1.11 8.92 -4.75
C GLY A 196 -1.22 8.08 -6.03
N GLU A 197 -0.61 8.56 -7.11
CA GLU A 197 -0.82 8.00 -8.45
C GLU A 197 -0.12 6.64 -8.64
N PHE A 198 1.10 6.50 -8.14
CA PHE A 198 1.87 5.25 -8.31
C PHE A 198 1.25 4.08 -7.56
N LEU A 199 0.97 4.21 -6.25
CA LEU A 199 0.30 3.17 -5.46
C LEU A 199 -1.09 2.80 -6.02
N ARG A 200 -1.87 3.80 -6.48
CA ARG A 200 -3.15 3.54 -7.16
C ARG A 200 -2.97 2.74 -8.46
N SER A 201 -1.97 3.07 -9.27
CA SER A 201 -1.70 2.35 -10.52
C SER A 201 -1.20 0.92 -10.29
N MET A 202 -0.38 0.72 -9.26
CA MET A 202 0.14 -0.59 -8.85
C MET A 202 -1.00 -1.51 -8.37
N THR A 203 -1.91 -0.99 -7.54
CA THR A 203 -3.06 -1.74 -7.01
C THR A 203 -4.12 -2.04 -8.07
N ASP A 204 -4.39 -1.12 -9.01
CA ASP A 204 -5.28 -1.40 -10.15
C ASP A 204 -4.70 -2.51 -11.05
N VAL A 205 -3.42 -2.40 -11.44
CA VAL A 205 -2.74 -3.46 -12.23
C VAL A 205 -2.76 -4.80 -11.51
N GLN A 206 -2.46 -4.83 -10.21
CA GLN A 206 -2.53 -6.07 -9.44
C GLN A 206 -3.93 -6.70 -9.49
N ALA A 207 -4.98 -5.89 -9.36
CA ALA A 207 -6.36 -6.36 -9.46
C ALA A 207 -6.69 -6.92 -10.86
N LYS A 208 -6.31 -6.22 -11.94
CA LYS A 208 -6.56 -6.68 -13.31
C LYS A 208 -5.74 -7.92 -13.69
N LEU A 209 -4.49 -8.02 -13.23
CA LEU A 209 -3.65 -9.20 -13.45
C LEU A 209 -4.21 -10.45 -12.74
N ARG A 210 -4.76 -10.31 -11.53
CA ARG A 210 -5.51 -11.39 -10.87
C ARG A 210 -6.73 -11.82 -11.67
N THR A 211 -7.54 -10.90 -12.16
CA THR A 211 -8.68 -11.27 -13.03
C THR A 211 -8.22 -11.96 -14.32
N SER A 212 -7.07 -11.57 -14.88
CA SER A 212 -6.44 -12.28 -16.01
C SER A 212 -5.98 -13.70 -15.64
N ALA A 213 -5.46 -13.91 -14.43
CA ALA A 213 -5.16 -15.26 -13.91
C ALA A 213 -6.43 -16.10 -13.82
N ASP A 214 -7.50 -15.57 -13.22
CA ASP A 214 -8.79 -16.24 -13.06
C ASP A 214 -9.41 -16.64 -14.40
N ILE A 215 -9.36 -15.76 -15.40
CA ILE A 215 -9.81 -16.05 -16.78
C ILE A 215 -8.98 -17.17 -17.40
N SER A 216 -7.65 -17.17 -17.21
CA SER A 216 -6.79 -18.24 -17.72
C SER A 216 -7.07 -19.60 -17.05
N ALA A 217 -7.28 -19.61 -15.74
CA ALA A 217 -7.62 -20.81 -14.98
C ALA A 217 -9.02 -21.35 -15.34
N SER A 218 -10.00 -20.46 -15.52
CA SER A 218 -11.34 -20.80 -15.99
C SER A 218 -11.32 -21.37 -17.41
N THR A 219 -10.56 -20.76 -18.32
CA THR A 219 -10.36 -21.27 -19.69
C THR A 219 -9.70 -22.64 -19.67
N LEU A 220 -8.68 -22.84 -18.83
CA LEU A 220 -8.01 -24.13 -18.69
C LEU A 220 -8.96 -25.22 -18.18
N SER A 221 -9.77 -24.91 -17.17
CA SER A 221 -10.79 -25.84 -16.63
C SER A 221 -11.84 -26.20 -17.70
N PHE A 222 -12.29 -25.21 -18.47
CA PHE A 222 -13.21 -25.42 -19.59
C PHE A 222 -12.60 -26.33 -20.67
N LEU A 223 -11.36 -26.07 -21.11
CA LEU A 223 -10.69 -26.90 -22.11
C LEU A 223 -10.45 -28.34 -21.60
N LYS A 224 -10.10 -28.53 -20.33
CA LYS A 224 -9.98 -29.86 -19.70
C LYS A 224 -11.33 -30.59 -19.62
N THR A 225 -12.42 -29.87 -19.36
CA THR A 225 -13.77 -30.43 -19.38
C THR A 225 -14.21 -30.82 -20.80
N LEU A 226 -13.84 -30.02 -21.82
CA LEU A 226 -14.06 -30.39 -23.21
C LEU A 226 -13.26 -31.64 -23.61
N ASP A 227 -11.98 -31.73 -23.25
CA ASP A 227 -11.14 -32.89 -23.55
C ASP A 227 -11.69 -34.16 -22.89
N SER A 228 -12.12 -34.10 -21.63
CA SER A 228 -12.76 -35.24 -20.97
C SER A 228 -14.10 -35.63 -21.59
N TYR A 229 -14.90 -34.66 -22.06
CA TYR A 229 -16.15 -34.91 -22.78
C TYR A 229 -15.93 -35.54 -24.17
N VAL A 230 -14.92 -35.07 -24.91
CA VAL A 230 -14.49 -35.63 -26.20
C VAL A 230 -13.82 -37.01 -26.02
N GLY A 231 -13.19 -37.25 -24.87
CA GLY A 231 -12.57 -38.54 -24.53
C GLY A 231 -13.52 -39.61 -24.00
N GLY A 232 -14.61 -39.23 -23.31
CA GLY A 232 -15.46 -40.16 -22.56
C GLY A 232 -16.82 -40.53 -23.18
N SER A 233 -17.18 -40.01 -24.37
CA SER A 233 -18.55 -40.11 -24.92
C SER A 233 -18.71 -41.14 -26.06
N ASP A 234 -18.05 -42.29 -25.95
CA ASP A 234 -17.85 -43.22 -27.08
C ASP A 234 -19.17 -43.71 -27.75
N GLU A 235 -20.27 -43.93 -27.03
CA GLU A 235 -21.55 -44.34 -27.64
C GLU A 235 -22.25 -43.23 -28.44
N TYR A 236 -22.30 -42.00 -27.91
CA TYR A 236 -22.93 -40.86 -28.61
C TYR A 236 -22.03 -40.31 -29.71
N TRP A 237 -20.70 -40.29 -29.50
CA TRP A 237 -19.77 -39.95 -30.56
C TRP A 237 -19.72 -41.04 -31.62
N ALA A 238 -19.69 -42.35 -31.34
CA ALA A 238 -19.67 -43.37 -32.40
C ALA A 238 -20.83 -43.22 -33.41
N ARG A 239 -22.06 -42.97 -32.93
CA ARG A 239 -23.23 -42.72 -33.80
C ARG A 239 -23.10 -41.45 -34.64
N THR A 240 -22.53 -40.38 -34.09
CA THR A 240 -22.34 -39.10 -34.80
C THR A 240 -21.12 -39.13 -35.73
N LYS A 241 -20.07 -39.87 -35.33
CA LYS A 241 -18.83 -40.13 -36.06
C LYS A 241 -19.10 -40.91 -37.34
N ALA A 242 -20.06 -41.85 -37.34
CA ALA A 242 -20.52 -42.54 -38.55
C ALA A 242 -21.07 -41.59 -39.64
N PHE A 243 -21.56 -40.41 -39.28
CA PHE A 243 -21.99 -39.37 -40.22
C PHE A 243 -20.89 -38.34 -40.56
N ILE A 244 -19.81 -38.27 -39.78
CA ILE A 244 -18.77 -37.21 -39.86
C ILE A 244 -17.39 -37.75 -40.31
N THR A 245 -17.17 -39.07 -40.33
CA THR A 245 -15.92 -39.75 -40.75
C THR A 245 -15.43 -39.46 -42.16
N ARG A 246 -16.18 -38.70 -42.97
CA ARG A 246 -15.76 -38.23 -44.28
C ARG A 246 -14.89 -36.95 -44.24
N ASN A 247 -14.63 -36.38 -43.06
CA ASN A 247 -13.80 -35.17 -42.88
C ASN A 247 -12.57 -35.43 -41.99
N ASP A 248 -11.37 -35.35 -42.58
CA ASP A 248 -10.06 -35.47 -41.89
C ASP A 248 -9.76 -34.34 -40.87
N ALA A 249 -10.61 -33.31 -40.78
CA ALA A 249 -10.50 -32.25 -39.79
C ALA A 249 -10.44 -32.79 -38.35
N TYR A 250 -11.27 -33.79 -38.04
CA TYR A 250 -11.53 -34.21 -36.65
C TYR A 250 -10.32 -34.82 -35.92
N LYS A 251 -9.39 -35.47 -36.64
CA LYS A 251 -8.14 -35.96 -36.05
C LYS A 251 -7.18 -34.82 -35.71
N LYS A 252 -7.18 -33.75 -36.52
CA LYS A 252 -6.37 -32.55 -36.26
C LYS A 252 -6.91 -31.81 -35.02
N ASP A 253 -8.23 -31.65 -34.93
CA ASP A 253 -8.88 -30.93 -33.82
C ASP A 253 -8.55 -31.50 -32.44
N LYS A 254 -8.50 -32.83 -32.27
CA LYS A 254 -8.08 -33.45 -30.99
C LYS A 254 -6.61 -33.15 -30.65
N SER A 255 -5.72 -33.15 -31.64
CA SER A 255 -4.31 -32.78 -31.42
C SER A 255 -4.14 -31.29 -31.07
N TYR A 256 -4.94 -30.42 -31.68
CA TYR A 256 -4.96 -28.99 -31.35
C TYR A 256 -5.54 -28.71 -29.96
N LEU A 257 -6.57 -29.44 -29.52
CA LEU A 257 -7.10 -29.32 -28.15
C LEU A 257 -6.04 -29.71 -27.11
N ALA A 258 -5.40 -30.87 -27.25
CA ALA A 258 -4.33 -31.31 -26.35
C ALA A 258 -3.16 -30.31 -26.32
N SER A 259 -2.67 -29.87 -27.48
CA SER A 259 -1.61 -28.87 -27.61
C SER A 259 -2.02 -27.50 -27.03
N SER A 260 -3.29 -27.10 -27.16
CA SER A 260 -3.81 -25.88 -26.56
C SER A 260 -3.90 -25.96 -25.04
N ILE A 261 -4.27 -27.11 -24.47
CA ILE A 261 -4.28 -27.35 -23.02
C ILE A 261 -2.87 -27.31 -22.46
N GLU A 262 -1.91 -27.97 -23.11
CA GLU A 262 -0.50 -27.97 -22.69
C GLU A 262 0.12 -26.57 -22.80
N GLY A 263 -0.08 -25.89 -23.94
CA GLY A 263 0.38 -24.52 -24.17
C GLY A 263 -0.23 -23.53 -23.17
N LEU A 264 -1.53 -23.60 -22.91
CA LEU A 264 -2.20 -22.77 -21.90
C LEU A 264 -1.75 -23.11 -20.48
N THR A 265 -1.50 -24.39 -20.14
CA THR A 265 -0.97 -24.79 -18.83
C THR A 265 0.41 -24.18 -18.61
N SER A 266 1.29 -24.25 -19.61
CA SER A 266 2.65 -23.70 -19.55
C SER A 266 2.64 -22.16 -19.46
N GLN A 267 1.88 -21.48 -20.34
CA GLN A 267 1.73 -20.03 -20.35
C GLN A 267 1.10 -19.50 -19.05
N ALA A 268 0.00 -20.11 -18.58
CA ALA A 268 -0.66 -19.70 -17.33
C ALA A 268 0.18 -20.02 -16.09
N GLY A 269 0.94 -21.12 -16.09
CA GLY A 269 1.90 -21.42 -15.03
C GLY A 269 3.02 -20.38 -14.94
N ALA A 270 3.60 -20.00 -16.08
CA ALA A 270 4.61 -18.94 -16.16
C ALA A 270 4.04 -17.57 -15.75
N PHE A 271 2.81 -17.25 -16.19
CA PHE A 271 2.09 -16.03 -15.79
C PHE A 271 1.84 -15.98 -14.28
N ASN A 272 1.30 -17.06 -13.69
CA ASN A 272 0.99 -17.13 -12.26
C ASN A 272 2.24 -17.06 -11.39
N ASN A 273 3.33 -17.75 -11.78
CA ASN A 273 4.61 -17.65 -11.06
C ASN A 273 5.14 -16.21 -11.05
N ARG A 274 5.07 -15.51 -12.20
CA ARG A 274 5.44 -14.10 -12.32
C ARG A 274 4.49 -13.18 -11.54
N LEU A 275 3.20 -13.49 -11.51
CA LEU A 275 2.21 -12.76 -10.73
C LEU A 275 2.52 -12.86 -9.24
N THR A 276 2.79 -14.04 -8.70
CA THR A 276 3.20 -14.23 -7.29
C THR A 276 4.43 -13.38 -6.95
N LEU A 277 5.47 -13.39 -7.79
CA LEU A 277 6.67 -12.56 -7.59
C LEU A 277 6.37 -11.05 -7.63
N PHE A 278 5.48 -10.62 -8.53
CA PHE A 278 5.02 -9.23 -8.58
C PHE A 278 4.24 -8.85 -7.31
N GLU A 279 3.33 -9.71 -6.85
CA GLU A 279 2.54 -9.50 -5.63
C GLU A 279 3.41 -9.47 -4.36
N GLU A 280 4.42 -10.34 -4.25
CA GLU A 280 5.39 -10.29 -3.16
C GLU A 280 6.18 -8.98 -3.16
N THR A 281 6.55 -8.47 -4.33
CA THR A 281 7.30 -7.22 -4.45
C THR A 281 6.39 -6.03 -4.10
N ALA A 282 5.18 -5.95 -4.66
CA ALA A 282 4.19 -4.95 -4.31
C ALA A 282 3.84 -4.97 -2.81
N ARG A 283 3.77 -6.15 -2.18
CA ARG A 283 3.56 -6.31 -0.73
C ARG A 283 4.73 -5.77 0.11
N LYS A 284 5.97 -5.82 -0.40
CA LYS A 284 7.16 -5.22 0.22
C LYS A 284 7.22 -3.70 -0.01
N ASP A 285 6.75 -3.21 -1.16
CA ASP A 285 6.75 -1.79 -1.52
C ASP A 285 5.68 -0.98 -0.78
N LEU A 286 4.49 -1.56 -0.52
CA LEU A 286 3.41 -0.90 0.22
C LEU A 286 3.81 -0.29 1.58
N PRO A 287 4.50 -0.99 2.51
CA PRO A 287 4.96 -0.37 3.75
C PRO A 287 6.08 0.66 3.52
N ILE A 288 6.90 0.51 2.49
CA ILE A 288 7.95 1.50 2.14
C ILE A 288 7.28 2.83 1.73
N ILE A 289 6.25 2.79 0.89
CA ILE A 289 5.49 3.99 0.47
C ILE A 289 4.84 4.68 1.67
N LYS A 290 4.26 3.92 2.60
CA LYS A 290 3.67 4.50 3.83
C LYS A 290 4.72 5.12 4.76
N ASN A 291 5.87 4.48 4.91
CA ASN A 291 6.97 5.02 5.71
C ASN A 291 7.55 6.31 5.10
N LEU A 292 7.64 6.40 3.76
CA LEU A 292 8.04 7.63 3.05
C LEU A 292 7.14 8.82 3.41
N VAL A 293 5.82 8.63 3.43
CA VAL A 293 4.85 9.67 3.83
C VAL A 293 5.04 10.06 5.30
N ALA A 294 5.15 9.08 6.20
CA ALA A 294 5.34 9.32 7.62
C ALA A 294 6.63 10.12 7.91
N TYR A 295 7.74 9.80 7.23
CA TYR A 295 9.00 10.53 7.37
C TYR A 295 8.95 11.94 6.74
N ASP A 296 8.23 12.14 5.62
CA ASP A 296 8.00 13.47 5.01
C ASP A 296 7.17 14.39 5.93
N GLU A 297 6.15 13.85 6.59
CA GLU A 297 5.35 14.56 7.59
C GLU A 297 6.19 14.89 8.85
N LEU A 298 6.97 13.92 9.35
CA LEU A 298 7.83 14.12 10.51
C LEU A 298 8.92 15.18 10.26
N ALA A 299 9.54 15.19 9.08
CA ALA A 299 10.53 16.20 8.69
C ALA A 299 9.91 17.61 8.66
N ARG A 300 8.69 17.75 8.10
CA ARG A 300 7.95 19.02 8.12
C ARG A 300 7.63 19.50 9.54
N GLU A 301 7.22 18.60 10.43
CA GLU A 301 6.95 18.96 11.83
C GLU A 301 8.22 19.46 12.53
N ILE A 302 9.36 18.78 12.32
CA ILE A 302 10.65 19.19 12.89
C ILE A 302 11.06 20.57 12.37
N ASP A 303 10.96 20.81 11.05
CA ASP A 303 11.25 22.11 10.44
C ASP A 303 10.30 23.23 10.89
N ALA A 304 9.03 22.90 11.16
CA ALA A 304 8.06 23.86 11.68
C ALA A 304 8.37 24.23 13.14
N ARG A 305 8.65 23.25 14.00
CA ARG A 305 9.05 23.48 15.40
C ARG A 305 10.38 24.22 15.50
N ALA A 306 11.34 23.92 14.61
CA ALA A 306 12.62 24.62 14.54
C ALA A 306 12.45 26.10 14.13
N ARG A 307 11.54 26.41 13.19
CA ARG A 307 11.19 27.79 12.83
C ARG A 307 10.52 28.54 13.98
N GLN A 308 9.50 27.95 14.61
CA GLN A 308 8.83 28.54 15.78
C GLN A 308 9.82 28.83 16.93
N LYS A 309 10.77 27.91 17.20
CA LYS A 309 11.81 28.14 18.21
C LYS A 309 12.74 29.30 17.84
N ARG A 310 13.14 29.44 16.56
CA ARG A 310 13.94 30.58 16.08
C ARG A 310 13.19 31.90 16.16
N GLU A 311 11.91 31.92 15.79
CA GLU A 311 11.05 33.11 15.87
C GLU A 311 10.84 33.55 17.32
N ALA A 312 10.59 32.61 18.24
CA ALA A 312 10.48 32.90 19.68
C ALA A 312 11.80 33.44 20.26
N MET A 313 12.95 32.88 19.90
CA MET A 313 14.26 33.40 20.31
C MET A 313 14.56 34.78 19.71
N ALA A 314 14.18 35.04 18.46
CA ALA A 314 14.35 36.35 17.82
C ALA A 314 13.43 37.41 18.43
N ALA A 315 12.22 37.05 18.86
CA ALA A 315 11.31 37.92 19.60
C ALA A 315 11.84 38.25 21.00
N ALA A 316 12.42 37.28 21.72
CA ALA A 316 13.01 37.48 23.05
C ALA A 316 14.31 38.32 23.05
N VAL A 317 14.92 38.55 21.87
CA VAL A 317 16.15 39.35 21.70
C VAL A 317 15.86 40.79 21.26
N LYS A 318 14.60 41.14 20.95
CA LYS A 318 14.20 42.55 20.74
C LYS A 318 13.80 43.17 22.08
N PRO A 319 14.48 44.25 22.53
CA PRO A 319 14.12 44.99 23.75
C PRO A 319 12.86 45.86 23.54
#